data_AF-N6VL01-F1
#
_entry.id   AF-N6VL01-F1
#
_cell.length_a   1.000
_cell.length_b   1.000
_cell.length_c   1.000
_cell.angle_alpha   90.00
_cell.angle_beta   90.00
_cell.angle_gamma   90.00
#
_symmetry.space_group_name_H-M   'P 1'
#
loop_
_entity.id
_entity.type
_entity.pdbx_description
1 polymer ?
#
loop_
_entity_poly.entity_id
_entity_poly.type
_entity_poly.pdbx_seq_one_letter_code
_entity_poly.pdbx_strand_id
1 'polypeptide(L)'
;MKKNQPPPLQLSVQEYIKHYEQATAGHTSSESLSTKSAPRRKKTSPALKEKEQRHSVRNKTDQNEEETLYATAALQTRTKGLSEAQIAKLLPHSQLVRGYQEKIQHLCKIVYDNKNILQEKMEEIQKNPALGESLSWQLAAHPESVSKLAGFNLCGMKNSARQNAEENLSTLCGAIACYGEAVKYAKDDLSITPEAVLIYYEQTMGREAVAKILQSPDPSKREQEALLNAEIPKNPTVRRYQERVTHWSQIVFGKSDILASKMEEVFQNPATAEELTWQLAAYPQSFHNYAGVSMCGLKNSARRHAEAGLSSLIETIDNYATVVHLLKESLVQSQQLQQKLHDPSAELAKGLKKQKDLTKSSKLPEYLSSTAHYEAKKTSQQTPERTQDVRSRQATAPKTMAFAS
;
A
#
# COMPACT_ATOMS: atom_id res chain seq x y z
N MET A 1 -55.49 -11.11 -5.47
CA MET A 1 -55.12 -10.60 -4.13
C MET A 1 -53.95 -11.43 -3.60
N LYS A 2 -52.71 -10.97 -3.78
CA LYS A 2 -51.51 -11.64 -3.24
C LYS A 2 -51.07 -10.88 -1.98
N LYS A 3 -50.99 -11.60 -0.86
CA LYS A 3 -50.50 -11.10 0.43
C LYS A 3 -49.01 -10.82 0.32
N ASN A 4 -48.62 -9.60 0.67
CA ASN A 4 -47.23 -9.20 0.85
C ASN A 4 -46.67 -9.87 2.11
N GLN A 5 -45.59 -10.63 1.95
CA GLN A 5 -44.77 -11.14 3.02
C GLN A 5 -43.62 -10.14 3.24
N PRO A 6 -43.37 -9.66 4.47
CA PRO A 6 -42.31 -8.69 4.72
C PRO A 6 -40.92 -9.35 4.67
N PRO A 7 -39.83 -8.57 4.43
CA PRO A 7 -38.46 -9.07 4.35
C PRO A 7 -37.96 -9.62 5.70
N PRO A 8 -36.90 -10.45 5.71
CA PRO A 8 -36.38 -11.03 6.94
C PRO A 8 -35.80 -9.95 7.86
N LEU A 9 -36.13 -10.08 9.14
CA LEU A 9 -35.87 -9.13 10.22
C LEU A 9 -34.38 -8.78 10.33
N GLN A 10 -34.07 -7.48 10.26
CA GLN A 10 -32.81 -6.94 10.77
C GLN A 10 -32.77 -7.18 12.29
N LEU A 11 -31.86 -8.03 12.75
CA LEU A 11 -31.57 -8.17 14.17
C LEU A 11 -31.13 -6.81 14.72
N SER A 12 -31.67 -6.44 15.88
CA SER A 12 -31.23 -5.25 16.60
C SER A 12 -29.77 -5.42 17.03
N VAL A 13 -29.04 -4.31 17.13
CA VAL A 13 -27.63 -4.31 17.56
C VAL A 13 -27.44 -5.01 18.92
N GLN A 14 -28.43 -4.90 19.81
CA GLN A 14 -28.44 -5.60 21.10
C GLN A 14 -28.58 -7.13 20.95
N GLU A 15 -29.39 -7.61 20.00
CA GLU A 15 -29.50 -9.05 19.72
C GLU A 15 -28.19 -9.58 19.14
N TYR A 16 -27.48 -8.80 18.31
CA TYR A 16 -26.19 -9.18 17.75
C TYR A 16 -25.10 -9.31 18.83
N ILE A 17 -25.03 -8.34 19.75
CA ILE A 17 -24.14 -8.40 20.93
C ILE A 17 -24.48 -9.63 21.77
N LYS A 18 -25.76 -9.86 22.04
CA LYS A 18 -26.22 -11.01 22.85
C LYS A 18 -25.85 -12.34 22.20
N HIS A 19 -26.00 -12.48 20.89
CA HIS A 19 -25.60 -13.68 20.16
C HIS A 19 -24.09 -13.90 20.19
N TYR A 20 -23.30 -12.83 20.07
CA TYR A 20 -21.84 -12.92 20.16
C TYR A 20 -21.38 -13.30 21.58
N GLU A 21 -21.92 -12.64 22.61
CA GLU A 21 -21.61 -12.95 24.02
C GLU A 21 -21.97 -14.40 24.38
N GLN A 22 -23.07 -14.93 23.84
CA GLN A 22 -23.47 -16.34 23.99
C GLN A 22 -22.50 -17.31 23.29
N ALA A 23 -22.02 -16.95 22.09
CA ALA A 23 -21.06 -17.76 21.35
C ALA A 23 -19.68 -17.81 22.03
N THR A 24 -19.22 -16.68 22.60
CA THR A 24 -17.94 -16.60 23.31
C THR A 24 -17.98 -17.31 24.66
N ALA A 25 -19.11 -17.28 25.38
CA ALA A 25 -19.28 -17.99 26.66
C ALA A 25 -19.22 -19.53 26.52
N GLY A 26 -19.54 -20.06 25.33
CA GLY A 26 -19.42 -21.49 25.03
C GLY A 26 -17.98 -21.99 24.90
N HIS A 27 -17.01 -21.10 24.67
CA HIS A 27 -15.59 -21.45 24.56
C HIS A 27 -14.82 -21.39 25.89
N THR A 28 -15.39 -20.79 26.94
CA THR A 28 -14.74 -20.63 28.26
C THR A 28 -15.23 -21.58 29.35
N SER A 29 -16.10 -22.55 29.02
CA SER A 29 -16.59 -23.55 29.99
C SER A 29 -16.44 -24.97 29.47
N SER A 30 -15.22 -25.53 29.56
CA SER A 30 -14.98 -26.96 29.81
C SER A 30 -13.49 -27.24 30.01
N GLU A 31 -12.98 -26.91 31.20
CA GLU A 31 -11.80 -27.60 31.75
C GLU A 31 -12.18 -28.14 33.13
N SER A 32 -12.74 -29.35 33.15
CA SER A 32 -12.77 -30.18 34.36
C SER A 32 -12.87 -31.65 33.97
N LEU A 33 -11.82 -32.40 34.30
CA LEU A 33 -11.70 -33.85 34.19
C LEU A 33 -12.65 -34.57 35.16
N SER A 34 -13.46 -35.52 34.65
CA SER A 34 -13.64 -36.84 35.31
C SER A 34 -14.43 -37.86 34.48
N THR A 35 -13.68 -38.86 34.02
CA THR A 35 -13.95 -40.31 34.11
C THR A 35 -15.36 -40.88 33.89
N LYS A 36 -15.43 -41.69 32.82
CA LYS A 36 -15.85 -43.09 32.79
C LYS A 36 -17.36 -43.38 32.78
N SER A 37 -17.88 -43.71 31.60
CA SER A 37 -18.38 -45.06 31.26
C SER A 37 -19.14 -45.08 29.93
N ALA A 38 -18.78 -46.02 29.04
CA ALA A 38 -19.66 -46.51 27.98
C ALA A 38 -20.60 -47.58 28.59
N PRO A 39 -21.79 -47.89 28.01
CA PRO A 39 -21.81 -48.67 26.78
C PRO A 39 -23.05 -48.53 25.83
N ARG A 40 -22.83 -49.08 24.62
CA ARG A 40 -23.72 -49.94 23.81
C ARG A 40 -24.77 -49.35 22.84
N ARG A 41 -24.48 -49.65 21.57
CA ARG A 41 -25.32 -49.72 20.35
C ARG A 41 -26.60 -50.56 20.48
N LYS A 42 -27.67 -50.12 19.80
CA LYS A 42 -28.68 -50.92 19.04
C LYS A 42 -29.14 -50.05 17.83
N LYS A 43 -28.82 -50.43 16.58
CA LYS A 43 -29.72 -50.99 15.52
C LYS A 43 -31.14 -50.37 15.56
N THR A 44 -31.70 -49.79 14.49
CA THR A 44 -32.06 -50.43 13.19
C THR A 44 -32.36 -49.40 12.08
N SER A 45 -32.09 -49.76 10.81
CA SER A 45 -32.62 -49.14 9.58
C SER A 45 -34.14 -49.34 9.41
N PRO A 46 -34.80 -48.73 8.39
CA PRO A 46 -34.90 -49.44 7.10
C PRO A 46 -34.74 -48.55 5.85
N ALA A 47 -34.43 -49.24 4.75
CA ALA A 47 -34.22 -48.75 3.39
C ALA A 47 -35.54 -48.69 2.57
N LEU A 48 -35.58 -47.84 1.54
CA LEU A 48 -36.46 -48.01 0.38
C LEU A 48 -35.76 -47.47 -0.89
N LYS A 49 -35.92 -48.25 -1.97
CA LYS A 49 -35.18 -48.22 -3.23
C LYS A 49 -35.67 -47.16 -4.22
N GLU A 50 -34.71 -46.51 -4.87
CA GLU A 50 -34.52 -46.26 -6.31
C GLU A 50 -35.70 -46.39 -7.30
N LYS A 51 -35.87 -45.36 -8.14
CA LYS A 51 -36.19 -45.52 -9.57
C LYS A 51 -35.78 -44.29 -10.40
N GLU A 52 -34.98 -44.53 -11.44
CA GLU A 52 -34.60 -43.59 -12.50
C GLU A 52 -35.79 -43.15 -13.37
N GLN A 53 -35.71 -41.91 -13.88
CA GLN A 53 -36.24 -41.58 -15.20
C GLN A 53 -35.49 -40.39 -15.82
N ARG A 54 -34.76 -40.68 -16.90
CA ARG A 54 -34.20 -39.69 -17.84
C ARG A 54 -35.28 -39.32 -18.87
N HIS A 55 -35.40 -38.04 -19.22
CA HIS A 55 -35.22 -37.52 -20.60
C HIS A 55 -35.61 -36.03 -20.74
N SER A 56 -34.66 -35.29 -21.34
CA SER A 56 -34.81 -34.21 -22.34
C SER A 56 -35.54 -32.90 -21.98
N VAL A 57 -34.80 -31.79 -21.89
CA VAL A 57 -34.98 -30.60 -22.76
C VAL A 57 -33.62 -29.90 -22.93
N ARG A 58 -33.31 -29.61 -24.19
CA ARG A 58 -32.11 -29.01 -24.75
C ARG A 58 -32.38 -27.52 -25.05
N ASN A 59 -31.31 -26.71 -25.00
CA ASN A 59 -31.14 -25.32 -25.47
C ASN A 59 -31.61 -24.18 -24.55
N LYS A 60 -30.63 -23.53 -23.87
CA LYS A 60 -30.51 -22.09 -23.57
C LYS A 60 -29.24 -21.88 -22.71
N THR A 61 -28.06 -21.91 -23.31
CA THR A 61 -26.81 -21.70 -22.55
C THR A 61 -25.91 -20.60 -23.12
N ASP A 62 -25.97 -20.29 -24.42
CA ASP A 62 -24.89 -19.50 -25.03
C ASP A 62 -25.03 -17.97 -24.94
N GLN A 63 -25.95 -17.44 -24.11
CA GLN A 63 -26.08 -15.98 -23.89
C GLN A 63 -25.84 -15.55 -22.43
N ASN A 64 -25.79 -16.48 -21.49
CA ASN A 64 -25.56 -16.16 -20.08
C ASN A 64 -24.07 -16.27 -19.70
N GLU A 65 -23.24 -16.83 -20.58
CA GLU A 65 -21.80 -17.01 -20.34
C GLU A 65 -21.01 -15.72 -20.58
N GLU A 66 -21.36 -14.89 -21.57
CA GLU A 66 -20.66 -13.61 -21.79
C GLU A 66 -20.97 -12.55 -20.72
N GLU A 67 -22.21 -12.49 -20.22
CA GLU A 67 -22.61 -11.55 -19.16
C GLU A 67 -22.09 -11.97 -17.79
N THR A 68 -21.96 -13.29 -17.53
CA THR A 68 -21.25 -13.79 -16.35
C THR A 68 -19.74 -13.60 -16.47
N LEU A 69 -19.14 -13.70 -17.65
CA LEU A 69 -17.70 -13.46 -17.82
C LEU A 69 -17.32 -11.97 -17.65
N TYR A 70 -18.16 -11.02 -18.06
CA TYR A 70 -17.90 -9.59 -17.81
C TYR A 70 -18.15 -9.17 -16.36
N ALA A 71 -19.15 -9.75 -15.69
CA ALA A 71 -19.37 -9.54 -14.26
C ALA A 71 -18.27 -10.19 -13.40
N THR A 72 -17.69 -11.30 -13.87
CA THR A 72 -16.59 -12.00 -13.18
C THR A 72 -15.24 -11.31 -13.44
N ALA A 73 -15.01 -10.77 -14.64
CA ALA A 73 -13.80 -9.99 -14.95
C ALA A 73 -13.72 -8.67 -14.17
N ALA A 74 -14.86 -8.02 -13.91
CA ALA A 74 -14.94 -6.87 -13.01
C ALA A 74 -14.71 -7.22 -11.53
N LEU A 75 -14.89 -8.48 -11.15
CA LEU A 75 -14.59 -8.98 -9.79
C LEU A 75 -13.13 -9.44 -9.66
N GLN A 76 -12.53 -9.94 -10.75
CA GLN A 76 -11.15 -10.43 -10.79
C GLN A 76 -10.09 -9.33 -10.75
N THR A 77 -10.45 -8.07 -11.00
CA THR A 77 -9.58 -6.90 -10.74
C THR A 77 -9.56 -6.47 -9.27
N ARG A 78 -10.33 -7.13 -8.39
CA ARG A 78 -10.43 -6.84 -6.95
C ARG A 78 -9.69 -7.85 -6.05
N THR A 79 -8.81 -8.68 -6.60
CA THR A 79 -7.96 -9.63 -5.84
C THR A 79 -6.65 -8.99 -5.37
N LYS A 80 -6.73 -7.75 -4.88
CA LYS A 80 -5.71 -7.17 -4.01
C LYS A 80 -6.41 -6.99 -2.67
N GLY A 81 -6.06 -7.84 -1.69
CA GLY A 81 -6.66 -7.80 -0.35
C GLY A 81 -6.74 -6.37 0.18
N LEU A 82 -7.79 -6.08 0.95
CA LEU A 82 -8.00 -4.74 1.49
C LEU A 82 -6.73 -4.28 2.23
N SER A 83 -6.25 -3.09 1.90
CA SER A 83 -5.14 -2.49 2.64
C SER A 83 -5.56 -2.20 4.08
N GLU A 84 -4.60 -2.20 5.01
CA GLU A 84 -4.86 -1.89 6.42
C GLU A 84 -5.60 -0.55 6.61
N ALA A 85 -5.28 0.45 5.78
CA ALA A 85 -5.98 1.74 5.78
C ALA A 85 -7.45 1.64 5.33
N GLN A 86 -7.77 0.77 4.37
CA GLN A 86 -9.14 0.52 3.94
C GLN A 86 -9.93 -0.25 5.01
N ILE A 87 -9.29 -1.24 5.64
CA ILE A 87 -9.87 -1.98 6.76
C ILE A 87 -10.19 -1.02 7.91
N ALA A 88 -9.25 -0.15 8.30
CA ALA A 88 -9.45 0.83 9.35
C ALA A 88 -10.63 1.79 9.06
N LYS A 89 -10.87 2.15 7.80
CA LYS A 89 -12.00 3.00 7.40
C LYS A 89 -13.34 2.27 7.44
N LEU A 90 -13.35 0.96 7.16
CA LEU A 90 -14.57 0.14 7.20
C LEU A 90 -14.92 -0.32 8.61
N LEU A 91 -13.93 -0.41 9.49
CA LEU A 91 -14.09 -0.99 10.82
C LEU A 91 -15.14 -0.28 11.71
N PRO A 92 -15.26 1.06 11.74
CA PRO A 92 -16.34 1.76 12.45
C PRO A 92 -17.75 1.48 11.90
N HIS A 93 -17.85 0.90 10.70
CA HIS A 93 -19.12 0.54 10.08
C HIS A 93 -19.56 -0.89 10.40
N SER A 94 -18.71 -1.70 11.05
CA SER A 94 -19.11 -2.99 11.58
C SER A 94 -20.20 -2.81 12.64
N GLN A 95 -21.31 -3.55 12.49
CA GLN A 95 -22.42 -3.51 13.44
C GLN A 95 -21.99 -3.94 14.85
N LEU A 96 -21.09 -4.93 14.94
CA LEU A 96 -20.57 -5.42 16.21
C LEU A 96 -19.71 -4.37 16.90
N VAL A 97 -18.78 -3.75 16.16
CA VAL A 97 -17.91 -2.69 16.67
C VAL A 97 -18.74 -1.49 17.12
N ARG A 98 -19.69 -1.05 16.29
CA ARG A 98 -20.59 0.07 16.64
C ARG A 98 -21.43 -0.24 17.87
N GLY A 99 -21.98 -1.45 17.96
CA GLY A 99 -22.81 -1.84 19.09
C GLY A 99 -22.07 -1.82 20.42
N TYR A 100 -20.85 -2.34 20.45
CA TYR A 100 -20.03 -2.24 21.66
C TYR A 100 -19.57 -0.81 21.95
N GLN A 101 -19.29 0.00 20.93
CA GLN A 101 -18.98 1.43 21.12
C GLN A 101 -20.15 2.17 21.79
N GLU A 102 -21.39 1.95 21.33
CA GLU A 102 -22.60 2.52 21.93
C GLU A 102 -22.82 2.01 23.37
N LYS A 103 -22.62 0.71 23.60
CA LYS A 103 -22.71 0.08 24.94
C LYS A 103 -21.69 0.70 25.90
N ILE A 104 -20.44 0.89 25.48
CA ILE A 104 -19.40 1.54 26.27
C ILE A 104 -19.77 2.99 26.56
N GLN A 105 -20.19 3.78 25.56
CA GLN A 105 -20.58 5.17 25.78
C GLN A 105 -21.74 5.30 26.79
N HIS A 106 -22.72 4.40 26.72
CA HIS A 106 -23.82 4.35 27.67
C HIS A 106 -23.32 4.04 29.09
N LEU A 107 -22.48 3.02 29.25
CA LEU A 107 -21.90 2.64 30.54
C LEU A 107 -20.98 3.71 31.10
N CYS A 108 -20.17 4.39 30.28
CA CYS A 108 -19.35 5.52 30.68
C CYS A 108 -20.20 6.69 31.21
N LYS A 109 -21.38 6.93 30.63
CA LYS A 109 -22.32 7.93 31.16
C LYS A 109 -22.83 7.56 32.54
N ILE A 110 -23.03 6.28 32.83
CA ILE A 110 -23.46 5.81 34.16
C ILE A 110 -22.30 5.88 35.17
N VAL A 111 -21.13 5.36 34.78
CA VAL A 111 -19.99 5.17 35.67
C VAL A 111 -19.24 6.48 35.96
N TYR A 112 -19.09 7.36 34.97
CA TYR A 112 -18.26 8.57 35.05
C TYR A 112 -19.02 9.88 34.80
N ASP A 113 -20.34 9.81 34.58
CA ASP A 113 -21.17 10.95 34.13
C ASP A 113 -20.73 11.57 32.79
N ASN A 114 -19.81 10.92 32.08
CA ASN A 114 -19.25 11.37 30.81
C ASN A 114 -19.23 10.23 29.78
N LYS A 115 -20.09 10.33 28.76
CA LYS A 115 -20.22 9.32 27.70
C LYS A 115 -18.97 9.15 26.82
N ASN A 116 -18.13 10.18 26.71
CA ASN A 116 -17.02 10.22 25.76
C ASN A 116 -15.65 10.01 26.45
N ILE A 117 -15.63 9.67 27.74
CA ILE A 117 -14.38 9.61 28.52
C ILE A 117 -13.39 8.57 28.00
N LEU A 118 -13.88 7.49 27.37
CA LEU A 118 -13.06 6.44 26.77
C LEU A 118 -12.95 6.55 25.24
N GLN A 119 -13.37 7.66 24.62
CA GLN A 119 -13.41 7.78 23.16
C GLN A 119 -12.02 7.61 22.53
N GLU A 120 -11.01 8.31 23.04
CA GLU A 120 -9.62 8.18 22.58
C GLU A 120 -9.08 6.76 22.78
N LYS A 121 -9.42 6.14 23.91
CA LYS A 121 -9.04 4.74 24.20
C LYS A 121 -9.70 3.74 23.26
N MET A 122 -10.95 3.96 22.86
CA MET A 122 -11.60 3.14 21.84
C MET A 122 -10.91 3.29 20.48
N GLU A 123 -10.45 4.48 20.12
CA GLU A 123 -9.65 4.71 18.90
C GLU A 123 -8.28 4.03 18.96
N GLU A 124 -7.62 4.02 20.11
CA GLU A 124 -6.40 3.24 20.35
C GLU A 124 -6.66 1.73 20.19
N ILE A 125 -7.77 1.21 20.73
CA ILE A 125 -8.16 -0.21 20.59
C ILE A 125 -8.46 -0.56 19.13
N GLN A 126 -9.07 0.34 18.35
CA GLN A 126 -9.26 0.13 16.92
C GLN A 126 -7.93 -0.03 16.17
N LYS A 127 -6.87 0.64 16.61
CA LYS A 127 -5.51 0.45 16.07
C LYS A 127 -4.92 -0.87 16.57
N ASN A 128 -4.95 -1.11 17.88
CA ASN A 128 -4.42 -2.32 18.50
C ASN A 128 -5.48 -3.01 19.39
N PRO A 129 -6.14 -4.07 18.89
CA PRO A 129 -7.22 -4.75 19.61
C PRO A 129 -6.82 -5.35 20.97
N ALA A 130 -5.54 -5.71 21.13
CA ALA A 130 -5.01 -6.26 22.39
C ALA A 130 -5.07 -5.26 23.55
N LEU A 131 -5.18 -3.95 23.26
CA LEU A 131 -5.37 -2.93 24.28
C LEU A 131 -6.74 -3.03 24.96
N GLY A 132 -7.73 -3.68 24.34
CA GLY A 132 -9.06 -3.83 24.94
C GLY A 132 -9.03 -4.62 26.23
N GLU A 133 -8.33 -5.76 26.23
CA GLU A 133 -8.16 -6.58 27.44
C GLU A 133 -7.33 -5.84 28.49
N SER A 134 -6.20 -5.24 28.09
CA SER A 134 -5.33 -4.48 28.99
C SER A 134 -6.08 -3.32 29.67
N LEU A 135 -6.86 -2.56 28.91
CA LEU A 135 -7.67 -1.45 29.43
C LEU A 135 -8.75 -1.93 30.39
N SER A 136 -9.39 -3.06 30.08
CA SER A 136 -10.39 -3.68 30.96
C SER A 136 -9.79 -4.04 32.34
N TRP A 137 -8.60 -4.65 32.35
CA TRP A 137 -7.89 -4.97 33.59
C TRP A 137 -7.47 -3.71 34.36
N GLN A 138 -6.94 -2.69 33.67
CA GLN A 138 -6.56 -1.43 34.28
C GLN A 138 -7.75 -0.74 34.94
N LEU A 139 -8.91 -0.74 34.28
CA LEU A 139 -10.12 -0.12 34.79
C LEU A 139 -10.73 -0.89 35.96
N ALA A 140 -10.64 -2.22 35.93
CA ALA A 140 -11.08 -3.07 37.04
C ALA A 140 -10.21 -2.86 38.30
N ALA A 141 -8.89 -2.71 38.12
CA ALA A 141 -7.96 -2.47 39.23
C ALA A 141 -8.01 -1.03 39.76
N HIS A 142 -8.10 -0.06 38.85
CA HIS A 142 -8.02 1.37 39.16
C HIS A 142 -9.09 2.15 38.37
N PRO A 143 -10.37 2.08 38.76
CA PRO A 143 -11.45 2.75 38.03
C PRO A 143 -11.33 4.27 38.01
N GLU A 144 -10.71 4.86 39.04
CA GLU A 144 -10.49 6.31 39.13
C GLU A 144 -9.26 6.79 38.34
N SER A 145 -8.48 5.89 37.71
CA SER A 145 -7.33 6.26 36.87
C SER A 145 -7.74 7.04 35.61
N VAL A 146 -8.98 6.84 35.14
CA VAL A 146 -9.54 7.54 33.98
C VAL A 146 -10.26 8.82 34.40
N SER A 147 -11.15 8.72 35.38
CA SER A 147 -11.93 9.84 35.92
C SER A 147 -12.54 9.47 37.27
N LYS A 148 -12.95 10.46 38.05
CA LYS A 148 -13.77 10.22 39.25
C LYS A 148 -15.07 9.54 38.85
N LEU A 149 -15.49 8.53 39.60
CA LEU A 149 -16.79 7.89 39.43
C LEU A 149 -17.93 8.88 39.69
N ALA A 150 -19.08 8.65 39.07
CA ALA A 150 -20.26 9.47 39.21
C ALA A 150 -20.79 9.49 40.67
N GLY A 151 -21.45 10.57 41.03
CA GLY A 151 -22.00 10.75 42.39
C GLY A 151 -20.94 10.97 43.46
N PHE A 152 -21.36 10.91 44.72
CA PHE A 152 -20.51 11.17 45.87
C PHE A 152 -20.58 10.05 46.91
N ASN A 153 -19.49 9.87 47.64
CA ASN A 153 -19.38 9.03 48.81
C ASN A 153 -18.82 9.88 49.95
N LEU A 154 -19.66 10.23 50.92
CA LEU A 154 -19.26 11.03 52.07
C LEU A 154 -19.37 10.17 53.34
N CYS A 155 -18.25 9.94 54.01
CA CYS A 155 -18.20 9.14 55.25
C CYS A 155 -18.83 7.74 55.10
N GLY A 156 -18.75 7.11 53.92
CA GLY A 156 -19.32 5.79 53.64
C GLY A 156 -20.78 5.81 53.16
N MET A 157 -21.45 6.96 53.20
CA MET A 157 -22.78 7.14 52.61
C MET A 157 -22.66 7.47 51.13
N LYS A 158 -23.14 6.55 50.29
CA LYS A 158 -23.16 6.66 48.83
C LYS A 158 -24.53 7.14 48.36
N ASN A 159 -24.56 8.06 47.41
CA ASN A 159 -25.81 8.40 46.71
C ASN A 159 -26.13 7.36 45.63
N SER A 160 -27.36 7.39 45.10
CA SER A 160 -27.80 6.44 44.06
C SER A 160 -26.92 6.47 42.81
N ALA A 161 -26.43 7.64 42.41
CA ALA A 161 -25.49 7.77 41.29
C ALA A 161 -24.17 7.04 41.54
N ARG A 162 -23.62 7.14 42.76
CA ARG A 162 -22.39 6.43 43.16
C ARG A 162 -22.61 4.92 43.22
N GLN A 163 -23.74 4.48 43.77
CA GLN A 163 -24.08 3.05 43.80
C GLN A 163 -24.21 2.48 42.38
N ASN A 164 -24.94 3.18 41.50
CA ASN A 164 -25.14 2.76 40.12
C ASN A 164 -23.80 2.73 39.33
N ALA A 165 -22.91 3.68 39.58
CA ALA A 165 -21.58 3.70 38.97
C ALA A 165 -20.73 2.48 39.37
N GLU A 166 -20.74 2.12 40.65
CA GLU A 166 -19.98 0.97 41.15
C GLU A 166 -20.56 -0.37 40.65
N GLU A 167 -21.89 -0.51 40.62
CA GLU A 167 -22.57 -1.71 40.12
C GLU A 167 -22.32 -1.97 38.62
N ASN A 168 -22.20 -0.89 37.82
CA ASN A 168 -21.99 -1.00 36.38
C ASN A 168 -20.50 -1.07 35.96
N LEU A 169 -19.57 -0.91 36.89
CA LEU A 169 -18.15 -0.89 36.58
C LEU A 169 -17.66 -2.22 35.98
N SER A 170 -18.07 -3.36 36.56
CA SER A 170 -17.73 -4.69 36.02
C SER A 170 -18.28 -4.90 34.61
N THR A 171 -19.49 -4.39 34.35
CA THR A 171 -20.14 -4.46 33.03
C THR A 171 -19.43 -3.58 32.02
N LEU A 172 -18.93 -2.41 32.43
CA LEU A 172 -18.09 -1.54 31.60
C LEU A 172 -16.77 -2.24 31.23
N CYS A 173 -16.07 -2.84 32.19
CA CYS A 173 -14.84 -3.59 31.92
C CYS A 173 -15.08 -4.74 30.93
N GLY A 174 -16.16 -5.51 31.15
CA GLY A 174 -16.56 -6.57 30.22
C GLY A 174 -16.83 -6.06 28.81
N ALA A 175 -17.56 -4.94 28.68
CA ALA A 175 -17.85 -4.33 27.38
C ALA A 175 -16.59 -3.85 26.65
N ILE A 176 -15.58 -3.34 27.36
CA ILE A 176 -14.30 -2.91 26.79
C ILE A 176 -13.49 -4.11 26.28
N ALA A 177 -13.44 -5.21 27.04
CA ALA A 177 -12.77 -6.44 26.60
C ALA A 177 -13.45 -7.01 25.35
N CYS A 178 -14.79 -7.11 25.36
CA CYS A 178 -15.55 -7.56 24.21
C CYS A 178 -15.44 -6.63 23.00
N TYR A 179 -15.25 -5.32 23.21
CA TYR A 179 -14.96 -4.39 22.12
C TYR A 179 -13.62 -4.70 21.45
N GLY A 180 -12.58 -4.99 22.24
CA GLY A 180 -11.29 -5.44 21.70
C GLY A 180 -11.43 -6.68 20.83
N GLU A 181 -12.15 -7.70 21.31
CA GLU A 181 -12.43 -8.92 20.54
C GLU A 181 -13.29 -8.65 19.29
N ALA A 182 -14.29 -7.77 19.38
CA ALA A 182 -15.12 -7.39 18.25
C ALA A 182 -14.33 -6.66 17.15
N VAL A 183 -13.41 -5.77 17.53
CA VAL A 183 -12.50 -5.08 16.61
C VAL A 183 -11.58 -6.10 15.95
N LYS A 184 -10.97 -7.00 16.73
CA LYS A 184 -10.09 -8.06 16.23
C LYS A 184 -10.81 -8.94 15.21
N TYR A 185 -11.99 -9.44 15.59
CA TYR A 185 -12.84 -10.24 14.72
C TYR A 185 -13.19 -9.51 13.41
N ALA A 186 -13.59 -8.23 13.49
CA ALA A 186 -13.92 -7.44 12.31
C ALA A 186 -12.69 -7.19 11.40
N LYS A 187 -11.49 -7.01 11.97
CA LYS A 187 -10.25 -6.91 11.19
C LYS A 187 -9.91 -8.21 10.49
N ASP A 188 -10.01 -9.32 11.21
CA ASP A 188 -9.70 -10.65 10.69
C ASP A 188 -10.67 -11.02 9.56
N ASP A 189 -11.97 -10.77 9.74
CA ASP A 189 -13.00 -11.04 8.73
C ASP A 189 -12.79 -10.20 7.44
N LEU A 190 -12.44 -8.91 7.61
CA LEU A 190 -12.07 -8.04 6.48
C LEU A 190 -10.75 -8.43 5.81
N SER A 191 -9.86 -9.14 6.50
CA SER A 191 -8.57 -9.58 5.98
C SER A 191 -8.66 -10.94 5.28
N ILE A 192 -9.47 -11.85 5.82
CA ILE A 192 -9.61 -13.25 5.37
C ILE A 192 -10.68 -13.36 4.28
N THR A 193 -11.81 -12.70 4.44
CA THR A 193 -12.99 -12.79 3.55
C THR A 193 -13.51 -11.43 3.13
N PRO A 194 -12.67 -10.56 2.51
CA PRO A 194 -13.05 -9.20 2.15
C PRO A 194 -14.27 -9.15 1.23
N GLU A 195 -14.44 -10.11 0.31
CA GLU A 195 -15.55 -10.11 -0.65
C GLU A 195 -16.91 -10.26 0.02
N ALA A 196 -17.03 -11.23 0.95
CA ALA A 196 -18.27 -11.51 1.66
C ALA A 196 -18.67 -10.32 2.56
N VAL A 197 -17.70 -9.75 3.27
CA VAL A 197 -17.92 -8.60 4.14
C VAL A 197 -18.27 -7.34 3.35
N LEU A 198 -17.63 -7.11 2.21
CA LEU A 198 -17.96 -5.98 1.34
C LEU A 198 -19.36 -6.13 0.74
N ILE A 199 -19.77 -7.33 0.29
CA ILE A 199 -21.15 -7.56 -0.17
C ILE A 199 -22.15 -7.20 0.93
N TYR A 200 -21.87 -7.62 2.17
CA TYR A 200 -22.70 -7.27 3.32
C TYR A 200 -22.75 -5.74 3.57
N TYR A 201 -21.63 -5.04 3.50
CA TYR A 201 -21.62 -3.57 3.61
C TYR A 201 -22.33 -2.89 2.43
N GLU A 202 -22.14 -3.36 1.20
CA GLU A 202 -22.85 -2.83 0.04
C GLU A 202 -24.37 -2.97 0.20
N GLN A 203 -24.85 -4.07 0.81
CA GLN A 203 -26.27 -4.29 1.11
C GLN A 203 -26.78 -3.40 2.25
N THR A 204 -26.00 -3.16 3.28
CA THR A 204 -26.46 -2.44 4.49
C THR A 204 -26.36 -0.92 4.39
N MET A 205 -25.34 -0.41 3.70
CA MET A 205 -25.06 1.03 3.61
C MET A 205 -24.99 1.57 2.17
N GLY A 206 -25.14 0.68 1.18
CA GLY A 206 -25.17 1.04 -0.24
C GLY A 206 -23.80 0.99 -0.90
N ARG A 207 -23.75 0.47 -2.13
CA ARG A 207 -22.53 0.33 -2.93
C ARG A 207 -21.76 1.64 -3.09
N GLU A 208 -22.46 2.73 -3.35
CA GLU A 208 -21.83 4.05 -3.56
C GLU A 208 -21.16 4.56 -2.28
N ALA A 209 -21.76 4.33 -1.11
CA ALA A 209 -21.18 4.71 0.18
C ALA A 209 -19.92 3.91 0.48
N VAL A 210 -19.94 2.59 0.25
CA VAL A 210 -18.76 1.72 0.40
C VAL A 210 -17.65 2.15 -0.57
N ALA A 211 -17.99 2.42 -1.83
CA ALA A 211 -17.05 2.92 -2.82
C ALA A 211 -16.42 4.24 -2.36
N LYS A 212 -17.21 5.19 -1.86
CA LYS A 212 -16.71 6.49 -1.36
C LYS A 212 -15.76 6.35 -0.17
N ILE A 213 -16.03 5.43 0.75
CA ILE A 213 -15.14 5.13 1.89
C ILE A 213 -13.81 4.57 1.37
N LEU A 214 -13.86 3.63 0.43
CA LEU A 214 -12.69 2.97 -0.15
C LEU A 214 -11.91 3.88 -1.12
N GLN A 215 -12.56 4.85 -1.76
CA GLN A 215 -11.98 5.75 -2.76
C GLN A 215 -11.26 6.95 -2.15
N SER A 216 -11.37 7.20 -0.85
CA SER A 216 -10.64 8.32 -0.22
C SER A 216 -9.13 8.03 -0.26
N PRO A 217 -8.32 8.76 -1.05
CA PRO A 217 -6.88 8.59 -1.05
C PRO A 217 -6.37 8.90 0.35
N ASP A 218 -5.55 8.00 0.89
CA ASP A 218 -4.92 8.17 2.19
C ASP A 218 -4.19 9.54 2.25
N PRO A 219 -4.44 10.40 3.25
CA PRO A 219 -3.71 11.66 3.41
C PRO A 219 -2.19 11.43 3.43
N SER A 220 -1.73 10.28 3.98
CA SER A 220 -0.33 9.85 3.97
C SER A 220 0.22 9.70 2.56
N LYS A 221 -0.59 9.15 1.63
CA LYS A 221 -0.16 8.94 0.24
C LYS A 221 -0.03 10.26 -0.53
N ARG A 222 -0.89 11.25 -0.27
CA ARG A 222 -0.77 12.58 -0.89
C ARG A 222 0.46 13.33 -0.41
N GLU A 223 0.74 13.28 0.90
CA GLU A 223 1.95 13.86 1.47
C GLU A 223 3.20 13.16 0.91
N GLN A 224 3.15 11.84 0.77
CA GLN A 224 4.24 11.06 0.19
C GLN A 224 4.46 11.38 -1.29
N GLU A 225 3.41 11.45 -2.10
CA GLU A 225 3.49 11.87 -3.51
C GLU A 225 4.03 13.30 -3.65
N ALA A 226 3.64 14.22 -2.76
CA ALA A 226 4.16 15.58 -2.73
C ALA A 226 5.66 15.63 -2.37
N LEU A 227 6.10 14.82 -1.40
CA LEU A 227 7.51 14.71 -1.04
C LEU A 227 8.35 14.09 -2.16
N LEU A 228 7.86 13.03 -2.81
CA LEU A 228 8.52 12.42 -3.96
C LEU A 228 8.68 13.42 -5.11
N ASN A 229 7.62 14.19 -5.40
CA ASN A 229 7.64 15.20 -6.46
C ASN A 229 8.55 16.39 -6.13
N ALA A 230 8.84 16.66 -4.86
CA ALA A 230 9.78 17.69 -4.45
C ALA A 230 11.24 17.21 -4.43
N GLU A 231 11.50 15.95 -4.07
CA GLU A 231 12.87 15.47 -3.80
C GLU A 231 13.53 14.82 -5.02
N ILE A 232 12.76 14.09 -5.85
CA ILE A 232 13.32 13.40 -7.02
C ILE A 232 13.90 14.38 -8.06
N PRO A 233 13.24 15.53 -8.39
CA PRO A 233 13.81 16.48 -9.34
C PRO A 233 15.13 17.13 -8.88
N LYS A 234 15.43 17.12 -7.58
CA LYS A 234 16.71 17.62 -7.03
C LYS A 234 17.86 16.64 -7.26
N ASN A 235 17.57 15.39 -7.58
CA ASN A 235 18.60 14.38 -7.77
C ASN A 235 19.45 14.70 -9.02
N PRO A 236 20.79 14.78 -8.90
CA PRO A 236 21.66 15.19 -10.01
C PRO A 236 21.63 14.20 -11.17
N THR A 237 21.40 12.91 -10.92
CA THR A 237 21.30 11.88 -11.95
C THR A 237 20.03 12.06 -12.78
N VAL A 238 18.90 12.33 -12.12
CA VAL A 238 17.61 12.60 -12.79
C VAL A 238 17.73 13.82 -13.70
N ARG A 239 18.31 14.91 -13.18
CA ARG A 239 18.56 16.14 -13.95
C ARG A 239 19.45 15.89 -15.17
N ARG A 240 20.53 15.12 -14.99
CA ARG A 240 21.43 14.76 -16.10
C ARG A 240 20.71 13.99 -17.20
N TYR A 241 19.81 13.07 -16.83
CA TYR A 241 19.02 12.35 -17.83
C TYR A 241 17.99 13.24 -18.51
N GLN A 242 17.33 14.15 -17.80
CA GLN A 242 16.44 15.15 -18.41
C GLN A 242 17.20 16.01 -19.44
N GLU A 243 18.38 16.51 -19.09
CA GLU A 243 19.25 17.27 -20.00
C GLU A 243 19.64 16.42 -21.23
N ARG A 244 19.99 15.15 -21.04
CA ARG A 244 20.28 14.24 -22.16
C ARG A 244 19.07 14.01 -23.06
N VAL A 245 17.87 13.86 -22.50
CA VAL A 245 16.65 13.72 -23.30
C VAL A 245 16.39 14.98 -24.11
N THR A 246 16.56 16.18 -23.52
CA THR A 246 16.40 17.45 -24.27
C THR A 246 17.45 17.57 -25.37
N HIS A 247 18.69 17.18 -25.10
CA HIS A 247 19.79 17.20 -26.07
C HIS A 247 19.51 16.26 -27.26
N TRP A 248 19.15 15.01 -26.99
CA TRP A 248 18.83 14.05 -28.04
C TRP A 248 17.55 14.41 -28.79
N SER A 249 16.55 14.98 -28.11
CA SER A 249 15.34 15.51 -28.77
C SER A 249 15.68 16.64 -29.75
N GLN A 250 16.62 17.52 -29.37
CA GLN A 250 17.13 18.57 -30.26
C GLN A 250 17.87 17.98 -31.47
N ILE A 251 18.67 16.93 -31.28
CA ILE A 251 19.38 16.26 -32.38
C ILE A 251 18.41 15.56 -33.33
N VAL A 252 17.46 14.79 -32.78
CA VAL A 252 16.55 13.92 -33.54
C VAL A 252 15.48 14.73 -34.24
N PHE A 253 14.84 15.67 -33.54
CA PHE A 253 13.66 16.38 -34.03
C PHE A 253 13.90 17.87 -34.34
N GLY A 254 15.06 18.40 -33.97
CA GLY A 254 15.34 19.84 -34.08
C GLY A 254 14.63 20.69 -33.02
N LYS A 255 14.00 20.05 -32.03
CA LYS A 255 13.26 20.68 -30.93
C LYS A 255 13.55 19.97 -29.61
N SER A 256 14.06 20.70 -28.62
CA SER A 256 14.42 20.17 -27.30
C SER A 256 13.22 19.72 -26.48
N ASP A 257 12.10 20.43 -26.58
CA ASP A 257 10.99 20.32 -25.62
C ASP A 257 9.85 19.43 -26.12
N ILE A 258 10.03 18.76 -27.26
CA ILE A 258 8.98 17.95 -27.91
C ILE A 258 8.49 16.80 -27.04
N LEU A 259 9.36 16.24 -26.20
CA LEU A 259 9.03 15.16 -25.28
C LEU A 259 8.73 15.63 -23.85
N ALA A 260 8.72 16.94 -23.56
CA ALA A 260 8.60 17.45 -22.19
C ALA A 260 7.34 16.92 -21.47
N SER A 261 6.17 16.96 -22.12
CA SER A 261 4.93 16.42 -21.57
C SER A 261 5.00 14.91 -21.32
N LYS A 262 5.65 14.17 -22.24
CA LYS A 262 5.82 12.71 -22.11
C LYS A 262 6.81 12.34 -21.01
N MET A 263 7.85 13.14 -20.82
CA MET A 263 8.78 12.97 -19.72
C MET A 263 8.12 13.25 -18.36
N GLU A 264 7.17 14.18 -18.29
CA GLU A 264 6.36 14.38 -17.09
C GLU A 264 5.44 13.16 -16.82
N GLU A 265 4.80 12.60 -17.86
CA GLU A 265 4.03 11.36 -17.73
C GLU A 265 4.90 10.20 -17.21
N VAL A 266 6.11 10.03 -17.74
CA VAL A 266 7.09 9.03 -17.29
C VAL A 266 7.57 9.31 -15.86
N PHE A 267 7.74 10.58 -15.50
CA PHE A 267 8.08 10.96 -14.13
C PHE A 267 6.99 10.52 -13.16
N GLN A 268 5.72 10.76 -13.49
CA GLN A 268 4.58 10.34 -12.66
C GLN A 268 4.46 8.82 -12.59
N ASN A 269 4.58 8.13 -13.73
CA ASN A 269 4.51 6.68 -13.82
C ASN A 269 5.65 6.12 -14.71
N PRO A 270 6.75 5.62 -14.13
CA PRO A 270 7.89 5.11 -14.90
C PRO A 270 7.55 3.99 -15.89
N ALA A 271 6.46 3.24 -15.67
CA ALA A 271 6.03 2.19 -16.59
C ALA A 271 5.58 2.72 -17.95
N THR A 272 5.16 3.99 -18.06
CA THR A 272 4.76 4.58 -19.36
C THR A 272 5.96 4.81 -20.28
N ALA A 273 7.19 4.69 -19.76
CA ALA A 273 8.39 4.80 -20.58
C ALA A 273 8.49 3.70 -21.63
N GLU A 274 8.05 2.47 -21.31
CA GLU A 274 8.06 1.35 -22.25
C GLU A 274 7.14 1.62 -23.45
N GLU A 275 5.95 2.16 -23.19
CA GLU A 275 5.04 2.58 -24.26
C GLU A 275 5.65 3.73 -25.09
N LEU A 276 6.25 4.73 -24.43
CA LEU A 276 6.88 5.87 -25.09
C LEU A 276 8.07 5.44 -25.97
N THR A 277 8.94 4.57 -25.47
CA THR A 277 10.11 4.08 -26.22
C THR A 277 9.69 3.18 -27.38
N TRP A 278 8.66 2.36 -27.18
CA TRP A 278 8.05 1.61 -28.27
C TRP A 278 7.47 2.54 -29.35
N GLN A 279 6.72 3.57 -28.97
CA GLN A 279 6.17 4.55 -29.92
C GLN A 279 7.26 5.29 -30.68
N LEU A 280 8.35 5.68 -30.01
CA LEU A 280 9.51 6.33 -30.63
C LEU A 280 10.25 5.39 -31.59
N ALA A 281 10.37 4.10 -31.26
CA ALA A 281 11.02 3.12 -32.11
C ALA A 281 10.19 2.81 -33.37
N ALA A 282 8.88 2.61 -33.21
CA ALA A 282 7.97 2.21 -34.27
C ALA A 282 7.55 3.40 -35.16
N TYR A 283 7.25 4.55 -34.55
CA TYR A 283 6.64 5.70 -35.21
C TYR A 283 7.24 7.04 -34.73
N PRO A 284 8.55 7.28 -34.92
CA PRO A 284 9.20 8.51 -34.44
C PRO A 284 8.59 9.78 -35.07
N GLN A 285 8.09 9.68 -36.30
CA GLN A 285 7.46 10.79 -37.01
C GLN A 285 6.09 11.18 -36.45
N SER A 286 5.48 10.35 -35.60
CA SER A 286 4.22 10.70 -34.91
C SER A 286 4.40 11.83 -33.89
N PHE A 287 5.61 11.97 -33.33
CA PHE A 287 5.95 13.06 -32.41
C PHE A 287 6.36 14.31 -33.18
N HIS A 288 7.33 14.17 -34.09
CA HIS A 288 7.79 15.26 -34.93
C HIS A 288 8.62 14.75 -36.12
N ASN A 289 8.75 15.58 -37.15
CA ASN A 289 9.66 15.30 -38.24
C ASN A 289 11.12 15.28 -37.75
N TYR A 290 11.92 14.36 -38.28
CA TYR A 290 13.36 14.37 -38.03
C TYR A 290 14.00 15.68 -38.49
N ALA A 291 15.06 16.10 -37.79
CA ALA A 291 15.88 17.23 -38.19
C ALA A 291 16.53 17.00 -39.56
N GLY A 292 16.84 18.10 -40.26
CA GLY A 292 17.46 18.05 -41.59
C GLY A 292 16.50 17.65 -42.71
N VAL A 293 17.07 17.44 -43.90
CA VAL A 293 16.31 17.25 -45.15
C VAL A 293 16.62 15.88 -45.75
N SER A 294 15.58 15.22 -46.24
CA SER A 294 15.65 14.02 -47.07
C SER A 294 14.87 14.28 -48.35
N MET A 295 15.53 14.25 -49.51
CA MET A 295 14.90 14.45 -50.81
C MET A 295 15.26 13.27 -51.72
N CYS A 296 14.26 12.54 -52.21
CA CYS A 296 14.44 11.36 -53.07
C CYS A 296 15.44 10.32 -52.50
N GLY A 297 15.46 10.14 -51.17
CA GLY A 297 16.37 9.21 -50.49
C GLY A 297 17.78 9.76 -50.20
N LEU A 298 18.13 10.94 -50.74
CA LEU A 298 19.38 11.65 -50.40
C LEU A 298 19.19 12.41 -49.08
N LYS A 299 19.95 12.01 -48.06
CA LYS A 299 19.91 12.57 -46.70
C LYS A 299 21.10 13.49 -46.46
N ASN A 300 20.84 14.69 -45.96
CA ASN A 300 21.92 15.57 -45.51
C ASN A 300 22.57 15.06 -44.20
N SER A 301 23.68 15.67 -43.78
CA SER A 301 24.38 15.27 -42.55
C SER A 301 23.48 15.39 -41.31
N ALA A 302 22.69 16.46 -41.21
CA ALA A 302 21.74 16.66 -40.11
C ALA A 302 20.70 15.54 -40.02
N ARG A 303 20.13 15.11 -41.16
CA ARG A 303 19.18 13.99 -41.22
C ARG A 303 19.81 12.66 -40.83
N ARG A 304 21.02 12.38 -41.30
CA ARG A 304 21.74 11.15 -40.90
C ARG A 304 22.04 11.12 -39.41
N HIS A 305 22.43 12.26 -38.84
CA HIS A 305 22.71 12.37 -37.41
C HIS A 305 21.43 12.22 -36.56
N ALA A 306 20.32 12.82 -37.02
CA ALA A 306 19.02 12.69 -36.39
C ALA A 306 18.52 11.23 -36.33
N GLU A 307 18.65 10.50 -37.43
CA GLU A 307 18.25 9.09 -37.48
C GLU A 307 19.15 8.20 -36.60
N ALA A 308 20.46 8.45 -36.60
CA ALA A 308 21.40 7.72 -35.73
C ALA A 308 21.20 8.02 -34.25
N GLY A 309 20.76 9.23 -33.89
CA GLY A 309 20.52 9.66 -32.51
C GLY A 309 19.24 9.11 -31.88
N LEU A 310 18.33 8.52 -32.65
CA LEU A 310 17.05 8.02 -32.12
C LEU A 310 17.25 6.88 -31.12
N SER A 311 18.17 5.95 -31.38
CA SER A 311 18.46 4.86 -30.44
C SER A 311 18.99 5.38 -29.11
N SER A 312 19.87 6.38 -29.15
CA SER A 312 20.38 7.04 -27.95
C SER A 312 19.30 7.82 -27.20
N LEU A 313 18.33 8.41 -27.90
CA LEU A 313 17.17 9.05 -27.28
C LEU A 313 16.32 8.02 -26.51
N ILE A 314 15.96 6.91 -27.16
CA ILE A 314 15.19 5.81 -26.58
C ILE A 314 15.89 5.26 -25.34
N GLU A 315 17.17 4.91 -25.46
CA GLU A 315 17.97 4.40 -24.35
C GLU A 315 18.05 5.39 -23.19
N THR A 316 18.13 6.69 -23.48
CA THR A 316 18.16 7.72 -22.43
C THR A 316 16.82 7.79 -21.67
N ILE A 317 15.69 7.59 -22.34
CA ILE A 317 14.36 7.57 -21.73
C ILE A 317 14.18 6.34 -20.84
N ASP A 318 14.59 5.15 -21.30
CA ASP A 318 14.55 3.93 -20.48
C ASP A 318 15.42 4.07 -19.23
N ASN A 319 16.63 4.63 -19.38
CA ASN A 319 17.52 4.88 -18.25
C ASN A 319 16.93 5.91 -17.26
N TYR A 320 16.29 6.97 -17.77
CA TYR A 320 15.58 7.95 -16.94
C TYR A 320 14.49 7.28 -16.11
N ALA A 321 13.62 6.49 -16.75
CA ALA A 321 12.53 5.78 -16.10
C ALA A 321 13.04 4.82 -15.01
N THR A 322 14.10 4.07 -15.32
CA THR A 322 14.77 3.17 -14.37
C THR A 322 15.25 3.92 -13.13
N VAL A 323 15.91 5.07 -13.31
CA VAL A 323 16.41 5.87 -12.18
C VAL A 323 15.27 6.44 -11.34
N VAL A 324 14.21 6.97 -11.97
CA VAL A 324 13.03 7.49 -11.26
C VAL A 324 12.34 6.38 -10.48
N HIS A 325 12.19 5.20 -11.07
CA HIS A 325 11.63 4.02 -10.41
C HIS A 325 12.42 3.65 -9.15
N LEU A 326 13.74 3.46 -9.27
CA LEU A 326 14.60 3.12 -8.14
C LEU A 326 14.57 4.18 -7.03
N LEU A 327 14.52 5.47 -7.39
CA LEU A 327 14.43 6.54 -6.40
C LEU A 327 13.09 6.51 -5.66
N LYS A 328 11.97 6.31 -6.37
CA LYS A 328 10.65 6.15 -5.75
C LYS A 328 10.64 4.96 -4.78
N GLU A 329 11.18 3.82 -5.16
CA GLU A 329 11.25 2.64 -4.29
C GLU A 329 12.11 2.89 -3.04
N SER A 330 13.31 3.47 -3.21
CA SER A 330 14.22 3.73 -2.08
C SER A 330 13.65 4.73 -1.07
N LEU A 331 12.89 5.73 -1.54
CA LEU A 331 12.22 6.71 -0.69
C LEU A 331 11.03 6.11 0.06
N VAL A 332 10.25 5.24 -0.59
CA VAL A 332 9.18 4.49 0.09
C VAL A 332 9.77 3.57 1.16
N GLN A 333 10.88 2.88 0.88
CA GLN A 333 11.55 2.00 1.84
C GLN A 333 12.14 2.77 3.04
N SER A 334 12.78 3.93 2.80
CA SER A 334 13.37 4.72 3.89
C SER A 334 12.30 5.28 4.84
N GLN A 335 11.16 5.71 4.32
CA GLN A 335 10.03 6.16 5.13
C GLN A 335 9.39 5.01 5.93
N GLN A 336 9.26 3.81 5.34
CA GLN A 336 8.79 2.64 6.07
C GLN A 336 9.72 2.26 7.24
N LEU A 337 11.04 2.41 7.07
CA LEU A 337 12.02 2.19 8.15
C LEU A 337 11.90 3.25 9.26
N GLN A 338 11.68 4.52 8.91
CA GLN A 338 11.45 5.57 9.91
C GLN A 338 10.14 5.40 10.66
N GLN A 339 9.07 4.94 10.00
CA GLN A 339 7.80 4.63 10.67
C GLN A 339 7.93 3.45 11.65
N LYS A 340 8.68 2.40 11.29
CA LYS A 340 8.98 1.27 12.21
C LYS A 340 9.83 1.66 13.41
N LEU A 341 10.64 2.71 13.30
CA LEU A 341 11.43 3.24 14.43
C LEU A 341 10.62 4.15 15.36
N HIS A 342 9.46 4.64 14.91
CA HIS A 342 8.58 5.51 15.68
C HIS A 342 7.51 4.77 16.51
N ASP A 343 7.68 3.47 16.78
CA ASP A 343 7.02 2.81 17.91
C ASP A 343 7.59 3.38 19.22
N PRO A 344 6.81 4.12 20.04
CA PRO A 344 7.33 4.78 21.23
C PRO A 344 7.43 3.77 22.36
N SER A 345 8.45 2.90 22.34
CA SER A 345 8.68 1.97 23.45
C SER A 345 10.15 1.57 23.69
N ALA A 346 11.12 2.04 22.89
CA ALA A 346 12.51 1.55 23.03
C ALA A 346 13.63 2.60 23.01
N GLU A 347 13.34 3.91 23.08
CA GLU A 347 14.38 4.94 22.87
C GLU A 347 14.60 5.93 24.01
N LEU A 348 14.45 5.48 25.27
CA LEU A 348 14.88 6.26 26.45
C LEU A 348 16.14 5.69 27.14
N ALA A 349 16.85 4.74 26.52
CA ALA A 349 18.02 4.11 27.17
C ALA A 349 19.27 3.90 26.30
N LYS A 350 19.36 4.42 25.07
CA LYS A 350 20.55 4.23 24.21
C LYS A 350 21.23 5.51 23.71
N GLY A 351 20.73 6.67 24.10
CA GLY A 351 21.31 7.98 23.75
C GLY A 351 22.47 8.40 24.64
N LEU A 352 23.52 7.57 24.83
CA LEU A 352 24.79 8.04 25.40
C LEU A 352 25.97 7.09 25.16
N LYS A 353 26.24 6.65 23.91
CA LYS A 353 27.55 6.02 23.59
C LYS A 353 27.97 5.88 22.12
N LYS A 354 27.31 6.53 21.15
CA LYS A 354 27.73 6.45 19.74
C LYS A 354 27.86 7.81 19.06
N GLN A 355 28.59 8.71 19.71
CA GLN A 355 29.13 9.90 19.08
C GLN A 355 30.67 9.82 19.15
N LYS A 356 31.27 8.89 18.40
CA LYS A 356 32.71 8.95 18.12
C LYS A 356 33.21 8.28 16.84
N ASP A 357 32.37 7.65 16.02
CA ASP A 357 32.83 7.04 14.77
C ASP A 357 31.95 7.49 13.58
N LEU A 358 32.10 8.77 13.23
CA LEU A 358 31.69 9.32 11.94
C LEU A 358 32.92 9.94 11.28
N THR A 359 33.77 9.10 10.73
CA THR A 359 34.55 9.45 9.54
C THR A 359 34.86 8.17 8.76
N LYS A 360 34.41 8.15 7.50
CA LYS A 360 34.64 7.14 6.45
C LYS A 360 33.70 5.93 6.44
N SER A 361 32.62 6.05 5.66
CA SER A 361 32.28 5.03 4.65
C SER A 361 31.26 5.60 3.66
N SER A 362 31.76 6.08 2.52
CA SER A 362 30.96 6.36 1.33
C SER A 362 31.47 5.40 0.25
N LYS A 363 30.84 4.24 0.10
CA LYS A 363 30.88 3.43 -1.12
C LYS A 363 29.59 2.61 -1.23
N LEU A 364 28.80 2.91 -2.26
CA LEU A 364 27.78 2.04 -2.83
C LEU A 364 28.24 1.71 -4.27
N PRO A 365 27.97 0.49 -4.80
CA PRO A 365 28.86 -0.18 -5.75
C PRO A 365 29.02 0.47 -7.14
N GLU A 366 30.27 0.54 -7.58
CA GLU A 366 30.65 0.62 -8.99
C GLU A 366 30.24 -0.68 -9.71
N TYR A 367 29.06 -0.67 -10.31
CA TYR A 367 28.78 -1.51 -11.48
C TYR A 367 28.05 -0.60 -12.48
N LEU A 368 28.33 -0.78 -13.77
CA LEU A 368 27.97 0.09 -14.92
C LEU A 368 29.03 1.13 -15.32
N SER A 369 30.29 0.70 -15.36
CA SER A 369 31.30 1.34 -16.22
C SER A 369 32.26 0.29 -16.75
N SER A 370 31.91 -0.32 -17.89
CA SER A 370 32.85 -0.68 -18.98
C SER A 370 32.20 -1.62 -19.98
N THR A 371 31.92 -1.11 -21.17
CA THR A 371 31.94 -1.89 -22.41
C THR A 371 32.68 -1.07 -23.45
N ALA A 372 33.96 -1.38 -23.64
CA ALA A 372 34.70 -1.09 -24.87
C ALA A 372 35.83 -2.11 -25.04
N HIS A 373 35.57 -3.08 -25.93
CA HIS A 373 36.51 -3.72 -26.86
C HIS A 373 37.87 -4.21 -26.34
N TYR A 374 37.93 -5.52 -26.05
CA TYR A 374 39.14 -6.31 -26.32
C TYR A 374 39.02 -6.92 -27.71
N GLU A 375 39.71 -6.32 -28.68
CA GLU A 375 40.17 -7.02 -29.87
C GLU A 375 41.68 -7.27 -29.75
N ALA A 376 42.10 -8.39 -30.32
CA ALA A 376 43.34 -9.08 -30.06
C ALA A 376 44.62 -8.28 -30.36
N LYS A 377 45.67 -8.50 -29.56
CA LYS A 377 46.99 -8.75 -30.15
C LYS A 377 47.89 -9.61 -29.25
N LYS A 378 48.40 -10.67 -29.88
CA LYS A 378 49.39 -11.62 -29.37
C LYS A 378 50.74 -10.93 -29.08
N THR A 379 51.41 -11.45 -28.03
CA THR A 379 52.86 -11.70 -27.89
C THR A 379 53.86 -10.59 -28.25
N SER A 380 54.66 -10.13 -27.29
CA SER A 380 55.95 -10.78 -26.93
C SER A 380 56.90 -9.79 -26.24
N GLN A 381 57.42 -10.24 -25.11
CA GLN A 381 58.62 -9.86 -24.33
C GLN A 381 59.55 -8.75 -24.87
N GLN A 382 59.87 -7.76 -24.02
CA GLN A 382 61.21 -7.59 -23.43
C GLN A 382 61.25 -6.39 -22.46
N THR A 383 61.89 -6.62 -21.31
CA THR A 383 62.19 -5.66 -20.23
C THR A 383 63.59 -5.03 -20.48
N PRO A 384 64.09 -4.13 -19.62
CA PRO A 384 63.98 -2.66 -19.63
C PRO A 384 65.32 -1.96 -19.98
N GLU A 385 65.34 -0.65 -20.21
CA GLU A 385 66.43 0.23 -19.74
C GLU A 385 66.12 1.73 -19.95
N ARG A 386 66.22 2.45 -18.82
CA ARG A 386 67.05 3.64 -18.58
C ARG A 386 66.86 4.92 -19.41
N THR A 387 66.47 5.95 -18.66
CA THR A 387 66.64 7.40 -18.87
C THR A 387 68.02 7.82 -19.38
N GLN A 388 68.07 8.70 -20.41
CA GLN A 388 68.68 10.04 -20.32
C GLN A 388 68.55 10.84 -21.62
N ASP A 389 68.52 12.17 -21.42
CA ASP A 389 68.54 13.28 -22.37
C ASP A 389 69.31 13.05 -23.69
N VAL A 390 68.78 13.55 -24.80
CA VAL A 390 69.48 14.46 -25.74
C VAL A 390 68.45 15.21 -26.62
N ARG A 391 68.62 16.53 -26.64
CA ARG A 391 68.03 17.52 -27.56
C ARG A 391 68.43 17.24 -29.02
N SER A 392 67.49 17.35 -29.96
CA SER A 392 67.82 17.71 -31.35
C SER A 392 66.66 18.38 -32.11
N ARG A 393 67.03 19.45 -32.81
CA ARG A 393 66.23 20.29 -33.71
C ARG A 393 65.88 19.56 -35.01
N GLN A 394 64.68 19.81 -35.55
CA GLN A 394 64.37 19.98 -36.99
C GLN A 394 62.93 20.54 -37.06
N ALA A 395 62.70 21.81 -37.43
CA ALA A 395 62.65 22.34 -38.80
C ALA A 395 61.56 21.68 -39.67
N THR A 396 60.40 22.33 -39.82
CA THR A 396 59.79 22.69 -41.13
C THR A 396 58.42 23.34 -40.93
N ALA A 397 58.24 24.54 -41.48
CA ALA A 397 56.96 25.03 -41.94
C ALA A 397 57.23 25.94 -43.15
N PRO A 398 56.69 25.62 -44.33
CA PRO A 398 56.45 26.63 -45.35
C PRO A 398 54.94 26.74 -45.62
N LYS A 399 54.42 27.97 -45.65
CA LYS A 399 53.34 28.38 -46.55
C LYS A 399 53.09 29.90 -46.48
N THR A 400 53.69 30.57 -47.46
CA THR A 400 53.09 31.48 -48.46
C THR A 400 51.83 32.30 -48.11
N MET A 401 51.96 33.61 -48.36
CA MET A 401 51.08 34.55 -49.10
C MET A 401 50.70 35.80 -48.31
N ALA A 402 51.22 36.96 -48.73
CA ALA A 402 50.41 38.16 -49.03
C ALA A 402 51.26 39.24 -49.74
N PHE A 403 50.71 39.76 -50.83
CA PHE A 403 51.21 40.84 -51.69
C PHE A 403 50.90 42.23 -51.09
N ALA A 404 51.85 43.16 -51.26
CA ALA A 404 51.71 44.60 -51.51
C ALA A 404 53.15 45.15 -51.55
N SER A 405 53.68 45.85 -52.55
CA SER A 405 53.13 46.59 -53.70
C SER A 405 54.03 46.41 -54.93
#